data_AF-A0A1Y3N661-F1
#
_entry.id   AF-A0A1Y3N661-F1
#
_cell.length_a   1.000
_cell.length_b   1.000
_cell.length_c   1.000
_cell.angle_alpha   90.00
_cell.angle_beta   90.00
_cell.angle_gamma   90.00
#
_symmetry.space_group_name_H-M   'P 1'
#
loop_
_entity.id
_entity.type
_entity.pdbx_description
1 polymer ?
#
loop_
_entity_poly.entity_id
_entity_poly.type
_entity_poly.pdbx_seq_one_letter_code
_entity_poly.pdbx_strand_id
1 'polypeptide(L)'
;MNIIDDYYLINKDINNVFLYYISNYDNIYKYEESDEYGVFLFQYREDYIKKIDQYNHYALNEDDCTNSNFRIYECQKGRCEITQGYARCGSDQLLNCSKEDCVIVNNVYDELICNESNYEKAFVENEEFKICILINEEEGYEFRQVPVDNESFHIYTYYTNYNNDFYKLYISYQNGNILRLSTSKGNYYETLNQNDDYENKKMIICNDKKDDPKCYITNKSGYYYNTIGDESQKLLKCNQEDDYICETPETIENGYFYNPENTDVIKCFDDKCEYYNPGNSCSNENYDEIIVESNAKYYCHNNQKYTIGSDDKYYSISDINAEDIYPNLSEGNDIILIKVSPYSITQYIKESGEGWYK
;
A
#
# COMPACT_ATOMS: atom_id res chain seq x y z
N MET A 1 19.69 -20.21 23.76
CA MET A 1 18.79 -19.98 22.62
C MET A 1 19.45 -20.62 21.39
N ASN A 2 18.95 -21.76 20.91
CA ASN A 2 19.37 -22.25 19.59
C ASN A 2 18.62 -21.40 18.57
N ILE A 3 19.20 -20.25 18.20
CA ILE A 3 18.66 -19.41 17.14
C ILE A 3 18.89 -20.15 15.84
N ILE A 4 17.80 -20.43 15.14
CA ILE A 4 17.76 -20.87 13.75
C ILE A 4 17.71 -19.58 12.92
N ASP A 5 18.37 -19.57 11.78
CA ASP A 5 18.37 -18.44 10.86
C ASP A 5 16.93 -18.08 10.45
N ASP A 6 16.36 -17.00 11.02
CA ASP A 6 14.92 -16.75 10.96
C ASP A 6 14.56 -15.28 11.30
N TYR A 7 13.28 -14.94 11.15
CA TYR A 7 12.74 -13.62 11.40
C TYR A 7 12.11 -13.48 12.78
N TYR A 8 12.44 -12.38 13.44
CA TYR A 8 12.02 -12.06 14.79
C TYR A 8 11.54 -10.63 14.89
N LEU A 9 10.53 -10.42 15.72
CA LEU A 9 10.09 -9.09 16.11
C LEU A 9 10.88 -8.66 17.34
N ILE A 10 11.65 -7.57 17.18
CA ILE A 10 12.40 -6.96 18.28
C ILE A 10 11.74 -5.64 18.64
N ASN A 11 11.40 -5.53 19.92
CA ASN A 11 10.70 -4.38 20.45
C ASN A 11 11.70 -3.26 20.81
N LYS A 12 11.56 -2.08 20.19
CA LYS A 12 12.17 -0.84 20.71
C LYS A 12 11.19 -0.07 21.62
N ASP A 13 9.88 -0.13 21.33
CA ASP A 13 8.75 0.37 22.16
C ASP A 13 7.41 -0.34 21.79
N ILE A 14 6.44 -0.43 22.71
CA ILE A 14 5.16 -1.18 22.58
C ILE A 14 4.40 -0.90 21.26
N ASN A 15 4.60 0.28 20.66
CA ASN A 15 3.91 0.70 19.44
C ASN A 15 4.77 0.60 18.16
N ASN A 16 6.06 0.25 18.27
CA ASN A 16 7.03 0.21 17.19
C ASN A 16 7.89 -1.04 17.29
N VAL A 17 7.42 -2.10 16.66
CA VAL A 17 8.14 -3.37 16.59
C VAL A 17 8.81 -3.46 15.23
N PHE A 18 10.09 -3.82 15.22
CA PHE A 18 10.88 -3.93 13.99
C PHE A 18 11.16 -5.42 13.70
N LEU A 19 11.10 -5.77 12.42
CA LEU A 19 11.42 -7.09 11.92
C LEU A 19 12.92 -7.21 11.68
N TYR A 20 13.53 -8.21 12.31
CA TYR A 20 14.94 -8.53 12.11
C TYR A 20 15.08 -9.95 11.60
N TYR A 21 15.95 -10.14 10.62
CA TYR A 21 16.53 -11.43 10.33
C TYR A 21 17.71 -11.66 11.27
N ILE A 22 17.66 -12.75 12.03
CA ILE A 22 18.74 -13.13 12.95
C ILE A 22 19.37 -14.40 12.42
N SER A 23 20.67 -14.36 12.14
CA SER A 23 21.45 -15.53 11.74
C SER A 23 22.57 -15.84 12.74
N ASN A 24 22.97 -17.11 12.80
CA ASN A 24 24.02 -17.59 13.70
C ASN A 24 25.09 -18.38 12.94
N TYR A 25 26.28 -17.79 12.82
CA TYR A 25 27.45 -18.45 12.25
C TYR A 25 28.56 -18.52 13.31
N ASP A 26 29.00 -19.73 13.66
CA ASP A 26 30.07 -19.97 14.65
C ASP A 26 29.86 -19.29 16.03
N ASN A 27 28.62 -19.24 16.53
CA ASN A 27 28.21 -18.54 17.76
C ASN A 27 28.31 -17.00 17.68
N ILE A 28 28.41 -16.45 16.48
CA ILE A 28 28.30 -15.02 16.23
C ILE A 28 26.90 -14.76 15.68
N TYR A 29 26.10 -14.03 16.47
CA TYR A 29 24.79 -13.58 16.06
C TYR A 29 24.90 -12.34 15.19
N LYS A 30 24.28 -12.38 14.01
CA LYS A 30 24.11 -11.23 13.14
C LYS A 30 22.64 -10.82 13.15
N TYR A 31 22.40 -9.53 13.29
CA TYR A 31 21.07 -8.93 13.29
C TYR A 31 21.00 -8.02 12.07
N GLU A 32 20.06 -8.30 11.17
CA GLU A 32 19.80 -7.48 10.00
C GLU A 32 18.36 -6.99 10.07
N GLU A 33 18.17 -5.66 10.03
CA GLU A 33 16.83 -5.11 9.89
C GLU A 33 16.28 -5.53 8.53
N SER A 34 15.07 -6.07 8.54
CA SER A 34 14.41 -6.57 7.32
C SER A 34 13.62 -5.44 6.68
N ASP A 35 13.70 -5.30 5.36
CA ASP A 35 12.84 -4.39 4.60
C ASP A 35 11.55 -5.08 4.10
N GLU A 36 11.22 -6.25 4.65
CA GLU A 36 10.05 -7.01 4.21
C GLU A 36 8.73 -6.22 4.37
N TYR A 37 7.86 -6.45 3.39
CA TYR A 37 6.50 -5.99 3.35
C TYR A 37 5.57 -7.19 3.38
N GLY A 38 4.46 -7.08 4.11
CA GLY A 38 3.43 -8.10 4.07
C GLY A 38 2.69 -8.28 5.38
N VAL A 39 1.93 -9.37 5.43
CA VAL A 39 1.15 -9.76 6.60
C VAL A 39 1.65 -11.11 7.07
N PHE A 40 2.02 -11.18 8.35
CA PHE A 40 2.65 -12.37 8.91
C PHE A 40 2.03 -12.75 10.25
N LEU A 41 2.03 -14.05 10.52
CA LEU A 41 1.66 -14.61 11.81
C LEU A 41 2.92 -14.72 12.67
N PHE A 42 2.83 -14.27 13.91
CA PHE A 42 3.93 -14.36 14.88
C PHE A 42 3.51 -15.15 16.11
N GLN A 43 4.43 -15.99 16.60
CA GLN A 43 4.25 -16.72 17.83
C GLN A 43 5.02 -16.05 18.98
N TYR A 44 4.30 -15.81 20.07
CA TYR A 44 4.81 -15.29 21.33
C TYR A 44 5.33 -16.42 22.18
N ARG A 45 6.59 -16.33 22.59
CA ARG A 45 7.19 -17.21 23.58
C ARG A 45 7.72 -16.38 24.74
N GLU A 46 8.07 -17.03 25.85
CA GLU A 46 8.50 -16.34 27.08
C GLU A 46 9.61 -15.30 26.82
N ASP A 47 10.55 -15.61 25.90
CA ASP A 47 11.74 -14.80 25.66
C ASP A 47 11.79 -14.10 24.30
N TYR A 48 10.88 -14.39 23.35
CA TYR A 48 10.94 -13.87 21.99
C TYR A 48 9.63 -13.96 21.21
N ILE A 49 9.56 -13.20 20.11
CA ILE A 49 8.45 -13.20 19.17
C ILE A 49 8.99 -13.62 17.79
N LYS A 50 8.53 -14.77 17.30
CA LYS A 50 9.07 -15.40 16.08
C LYS A 50 8.06 -15.35 14.94
N LYS A 51 8.49 -15.02 13.73
CA LYS A 51 7.68 -15.19 12.51
C LYS A 51 7.39 -16.68 12.32
N ILE A 52 6.17 -17.00 11.93
CA ILE A 52 5.81 -18.34 11.48
C ILE A 52 6.07 -18.42 9.98
N ASP A 53 6.90 -19.38 9.58
CA ASP A 53 7.04 -19.75 8.18
C ASP A 53 5.71 -20.36 7.72
N GLN A 54 5.09 -19.70 6.76
CA GLN A 54 3.84 -20.18 6.17
C GLN A 54 4.14 -21.37 5.28
N TYR A 55 3.35 -22.43 5.38
CA TYR A 55 3.39 -23.54 4.44
C TYR A 55 2.56 -23.19 3.21
N ASN A 56 2.88 -23.80 2.06
CA ASN A 56 2.15 -23.54 0.81
C ASN A 56 0.63 -23.78 0.91
N HIS A 57 0.14 -24.52 1.90
CA HIS A 57 -1.28 -24.90 2.02
C HIS A 57 -1.96 -24.31 3.26
N TYR A 58 -1.21 -23.99 4.34
CA TYR A 58 -1.74 -23.51 5.62
C TYR A 58 -0.77 -22.53 6.29
N ALA A 59 -1.28 -21.59 7.10
CA ALA A 59 -0.39 -20.75 7.93
C ALA A 59 0.22 -21.57 9.09
N LEU A 60 -0.52 -22.54 9.62
CA LEU A 60 -0.10 -23.47 10.65
C LEU A 60 -0.57 -24.89 10.32
N ASN A 61 0.19 -25.90 10.73
CA ASN A 61 -0.28 -27.29 10.72
C ASN A 61 -1.34 -27.50 11.81
N GLU A 62 -2.19 -28.51 11.64
CA GLU A 62 -3.26 -28.83 12.60
C GLU A 62 -2.72 -29.10 14.02
N ASP A 63 -1.56 -29.77 14.13
CA ASP A 63 -0.91 -30.04 15.43
C ASP A 63 -0.39 -28.77 16.14
N ASP A 64 -0.12 -27.70 15.38
CA ASP A 64 0.35 -26.41 15.88
C ASP A 64 -0.82 -25.46 16.19
N CYS A 65 -2.06 -25.87 15.90
CA CYS A 65 -3.28 -25.12 16.17
C CYS A 65 -3.62 -25.15 17.65
N THR A 66 -2.98 -24.26 18.42
CA THR A 66 -3.28 -24.06 19.83
C THR A 66 -3.93 -22.71 20.08
N ASN A 67 -4.92 -22.67 20.97
CA ASN A 67 -5.40 -21.40 21.51
C ASN A 67 -4.26 -20.69 22.24
N SER A 68 -4.14 -19.38 22.01
CA SER A 68 -3.19 -18.44 22.63
C SER A 68 -1.72 -18.54 22.19
N ASN A 69 -1.08 -17.38 22.17
CA ASN A 69 0.29 -17.07 21.74
C ASN A 69 0.54 -16.80 20.26
N PHE A 70 -0.50 -16.61 19.44
CA PHE A 70 -0.32 -16.06 18.08
C PHE A 70 -0.86 -14.64 17.98
N ARG A 71 -0.29 -13.85 17.06
CA ARG A 71 -0.77 -12.52 16.66
C ARG A 71 -0.43 -12.25 15.21
N ILE A 72 -1.27 -11.48 14.52
CA ILE A 72 -1.04 -11.06 13.15
C ILE A 72 -0.40 -9.67 13.16
N TYR A 73 0.63 -9.49 12.33
CA TYR A 73 1.31 -8.22 12.13
C TYR A 73 1.30 -7.86 10.65
N GLU A 74 1.06 -6.59 10.36
CA GLU A 74 1.40 -5.98 9.07
C GLU A 74 2.78 -5.33 9.19
N CYS A 75 3.68 -5.65 8.28
CA CYS A 75 5.01 -5.04 8.19
C CYS A 75 5.13 -4.18 6.93
N GLN A 76 5.69 -2.97 7.10
CA GLN A 76 6.03 -2.04 6.03
C GLN A 76 7.43 -1.47 6.27
N LYS A 77 8.37 -1.73 5.34
CA LYS A 77 9.79 -1.34 5.51
C LYS A 77 10.35 -1.78 6.86
N GLY A 78 10.11 -3.04 7.24
CA GLY A 78 10.57 -3.60 8.51
C GLY A 78 9.83 -3.15 9.76
N ARG A 79 9.02 -2.09 9.70
CA ARG A 79 8.19 -1.67 10.84
C ARG A 79 6.89 -2.44 10.82
N CYS A 80 6.59 -3.12 11.92
CA CYS A 80 5.43 -3.98 12.04
C CYS A 80 4.44 -3.44 13.07
N GLU A 81 3.17 -3.42 12.67
CA GLU A 81 2.04 -3.04 13.52
C GLU A 81 1.10 -4.23 13.70
N ILE A 82 0.64 -4.41 14.93
CA ILE A 82 -0.31 -5.47 15.26
C ILE A 82 -1.67 -5.18 14.63
N THR A 83 -2.29 -6.21 14.06
CA THR A 83 -3.61 -6.10 13.44
C THR A 83 -4.52 -7.28 13.82
N GLN A 84 -5.79 -7.18 13.44
CA GLN A 84 -6.80 -8.21 13.60
C GLN A 84 -7.09 -8.90 12.26
N GLY A 85 -7.55 -10.14 12.31
CA GLY A 85 -7.80 -10.92 11.12
C GLY A 85 -7.98 -12.41 11.39
N TYR A 86 -7.79 -13.20 10.34
CA TYR A 86 -7.91 -14.64 10.36
C TYR A 86 -6.64 -15.28 9.78
N ALA A 87 -6.22 -16.42 10.33
CA ALA A 87 -5.12 -17.21 9.78
C ALA A 87 -5.53 -18.68 9.67
N ARG A 88 -5.18 -19.32 8.55
CA ARG A 88 -5.55 -20.70 8.28
C ARG A 88 -4.75 -21.66 9.15
N CYS A 89 -5.45 -22.55 9.84
CA CYS A 89 -4.88 -23.49 10.78
C CYS A 89 -5.32 -24.90 10.39
N GLY A 90 -4.47 -25.64 9.69
CA GLY A 90 -4.86 -26.91 9.07
C GLY A 90 -5.93 -26.76 7.98
N SER A 91 -6.60 -27.87 7.65
CA SER A 91 -7.49 -27.97 6.49
C SER A 91 -8.82 -27.24 6.64
N ASP A 92 -9.36 -27.15 7.86
CA ASP A 92 -10.75 -26.78 8.15
C ASP A 92 -10.90 -25.82 9.34
N GLN A 93 -9.80 -25.35 9.94
CA GLN A 93 -9.84 -24.41 11.06
C GLN A 93 -9.22 -23.06 10.70
N LEU A 94 -9.69 -22.03 11.39
CA LEU A 94 -9.09 -20.70 11.36
C LEU A 94 -8.73 -20.28 12.79
N LEU A 95 -7.66 -19.52 12.91
CA LEU A 95 -7.44 -18.63 14.03
C LEU A 95 -8.17 -17.32 13.74
N ASN A 96 -9.05 -16.87 14.63
CA ASN A 96 -9.56 -15.51 14.67
C ASN A 96 -8.71 -14.69 15.65
N CYS A 97 -7.98 -13.72 15.13
CA CYS A 97 -6.99 -12.94 15.85
C CYS A 97 -7.51 -11.52 16.10
N SER A 98 -7.60 -11.17 17.38
CA SER A 98 -7.74 -9.79 17.86
C SER A 98 -6.35 -9.13 18.00
N LYS A 99 -6.31 -7.86 18.43
CA LYS A 99 -5.06 -7.20 18.84
C LYS A 99 -4.45 -7.80 20.11
N GLU A 100 -5.17 -8.62 20.87
CA GLU A 100 -4.69 -9.16 22.14
C GLU A 100 -4.27 -10.63 22.02
N ASP A 101 -5.05 -11.41 21.29
CA ASP A 101 -4.97 -12.87 21.23
C ASP A 101 -5.53 -13.44 19.92
N CYS A 102 -5.27 -14.73 19.69
CA CYS A 102 -5.91 -15.52 18.64
C CYS A 102 -6.65 -16.70 19.27
N VAL A 103 -7.88 -16.92 18.82
CA VAL A 103 -8.74 -18.04 19.23
C VAL A 103 -9.07 -18.90 18.03
N ILE A 104 -9.02 -20.23 18.20
CA ILE A 104 -9.44 -21.16 17.16
C ILE A 104 -10.95 -21.02 16.98
N VAL A 105 -11.38 -20.85 15.73
CA VAL A 105 -12.77 -20.88 15.32
C VAL A 105 -12.98 -22.06 14.38
N ASN A 106 -13.77 -23.02 14.85
CA ASN A 106 -14.20 -24.17 14.06
C ASN A 106 -15.49 -23.76 13.34
N ASN A 107 -15.35 -23.09 12.21
CA ASN A 107 -16.50 -22.66 11.41
C ASN A 107 -16.91 -23.73 10.38
N VAL A 108 -16.95 -25.00 10.82
CA VAL A 108 -17.57 -26.10 10.08
C VAL A 108 -19.07 -26.02 10.34
N TYR A 109 -19.73 -25.06 9.71
CA TYR A 109 -21.19 -25.01 9.67
C TYR A 109 -21.63 -25.68 8.37
N ASP A 110 -22.35 -26.80 8.48
CA ASP A 110 -22.91 -27.52 7.33
C ASP A 110 -23.83 -26.64 6.45
N GLU A 111 -24.21 -25.43 6.91
CA GLU A 111 -25.01 -24.45 6.16
C GLU A 111 -24.65 -22.99 6.57
N LEU A 112 -23.38 -22.56 6.41
CA LEU A 112 -23.09 -21.13 6.60
C LEU A 112 -23.77 -20.32 5.48
N ILE A 113 -24.72 -19.45 5.85
CA ILE A 113 -25.32 -18.49 4.92
C ILE A 113 -24.63 -17.14 5.12
N CYS A 114 -24.16 -16.52 4.03
CA CYS A 114 -23.65 -15.16 4.07
C CYS A 114 -24.81 -14.18 4.21
N ASN A 115 -24.87 -13.51 5.37
CA ASN A 115 -25.93 -12.57 5.72
C ASN A 115 -25.40 -11.62 6.81
N GLU A 116 -26.24 -10.69 7.25
CA GLU A 116 -25.91 -9.70 8.29
C GLU A 116 -25.35 -10.32 9.59
N SER A 117 -25.86 -11.50 10.02
CA SER A 117 -25.38 -12.16 11.24
C SER A 117 -24.00 -12.81 11.08
N ASN A 118 -23.58 -13.05 9.83
CA ASN A 118 -22.29 -13.63 9.48
C ASN A 118 -21.36 -12.65 8.74
N TYR A 119 -21.76 -11.39 8.66
CA TYR A 119 -20.97 -10.31 8.07
C TYR A 119 -19.57 -10.23 8.71
N GLU A 120 -18.53 -10.11 7.87
CA GLU A 120 -17.10 -10.09 8.23
C GLU A 120 -16.58 -11.36 8.94
N LYS A 121 -17.38 -12.44 8.97
CA LYS A 121 -16.90 -13.74 9.45
C LYS A 121 -16.24 -14.52 8.33
N ALA A 122 -15.07 -15.06 8.63
CA ALA A 122 -14.36 -15.95 7.74
C ALA A 122 -14.50 -17.41 8.16
N PHE A 123 -14.42 -18.32 7.21
CA PHE A 123 -14.60 -19.77 7.40
C PHE A 123 -13.83 -20.53 6.33
N VAL A 124 -13.73 -21.85 6.51
CA VAL A 124 -13.17 -22.75 5.51
C VAL A 124 -14.24 -23.76 5.10
N GLU A 125 -14.51 -23.84 3.80
CA GLU A 125 -15.45 -24.78 3.21
C GLU A 125 -14.77 -25.46 2.02
N ASN A 126 -14.75 -26.79 1.99
CA ASN A 126 -14.08 -27.57 0.93
C ASN A 126 -12.63 -27.12 0.68
N GLU A 127 -11.88 -26.86 1.76
CA GLU A 127 -10.52 -26.31 1.73
C GLU A 127 -10.38 -24.88 1.17
N GLU A 128 -11.48 -24.21 0.86
CA GLU A 128 -11.50 -22.82 0.41
C GLU A 128 -11.67 -21.89 1.60
N PHE A 129 -10.72 -20.97 1.77
CA PHE A 129 -10.82 -19.92 2.78
C PHE A 129 -11.68 -18.78 2.24
N LYS A 130 -12.80 -18.50 2.90
CA LYS A 130 -13.80 -17.51 2.47
C LYS A 130 -14.12 -16.53 3.58
N ILE A 131 -14.56 -15.34 3.22
CA ILE A 131 -15.10 -14.32 4.12
C ILE A 131 -16.45 -13.84 3.61
N CYS A 132 -17.42 -13.66 4.51
CA CYS A 132 -18.70 -13.06 4.16
C CYS A 132 -18.58 -11.53 4.12
N ILE A 133 -18.81 -10.94 2.95
CA ILE A 133 -18.75 -9.50 2.70
C ILE A 133 -20.11 -8.95 2.32
N LEU A 134 -20.30 -7.66 2.49
CA LEU A 134 -21.40 -6.90 1.92
C LEU A 134 -20.87 -6.25 0.65
N ILE A 135 -21.47 -6.54 -0.51
CA ILE A 135 -21.02 -5.94 -1.78
C ILE A 135 -21.49 -4.49 -1.86
N ASN A 136 -22.79 -4.28 -1.67
CA ASN A 136 -23.44 -2.99 -1.50
C ASN A 136 -24.86 -3.20 -0.93
N GLU A 137 -25.58 -2.11 -0.66
CA GLU A 137 -26.95 -2.15 -0.12
C GLU A 137 -27.96 -2.87 -1.03
N GLU A 138 -27.74 -2.91 -2.34
CA GLU A 138 -28.66 -3.50 -3.33
C GLU A 138 -28.39 -4.98 -3.59
N GLU A 139 -27.12 -5.35 -3.73
CA GLU A 139 -26.66 -6.72 -4.04
C GLU A 139 -26.58 -7.60 -2.79
N GLY A 140 -26.40 -6.99 -1.61
CA GLY A 140 -26.39 -7.70 -0.34
C GLY A 140 -25.09 -8.46 -0.08
N TYR A 141 -25.21 -9.59 0.62
CA TYR A 141 -24.08 -10.32 1.21
C TYR A 141 -23.61 -11.46 0.30
N GLU A 142 -22.29 -11.60 0.14
CA GLU A 142 -21.66 -12.67 -0.64
C GLU A 142 -20.44 -13.25 0.07
N PHE A 143 -20.19 -14.54 -0.13
CA PHE A 143 -18.91 -15.14 0.24
C PHE A 143 -17.83 -14.83 -0.79
N ARG A 144 -16.78 -14.13 -0.35
CA ARG A 144 -15.58 -13.89 -1.14
C ARG A 144 -14.50 -14.91 -0.78
N GLN A 145 -14.00 -15.63 -1.79
CA GLN A 145 -12.86 -16.53 -1.62
C GLN A 145 -11.55 -15.75 -1.55
N VAL A 146 -10.68 -16.15 -0.61
CA VAL A 146 -9.29 -15.73 -0.55
C VAL A 146 -8.50 -16.63 -1.51
N PRO A 147 -7.95 -16.10 -2.61
CA PRO A 147 -7.19 -16.90 -3.55
C PRO A 147 -5.88 -17.37 -2.93
N VAL A 148 -5.47 -18.58 -3.31
CA VAL A 148 -4.12 -19.09 -3.04
C VAL A 148 -3.22 -18.57 -4.16
N ASP A 149 -2.63 -17.41 -3.92
CA ASP A 149 -1.75 -16.75 -4.88
C ASP A 149 -0.43 -16.34 -4.18
N ASN A 150 0.64 -16.22 -4.95
CA ASN A 150 1.92 -15.70 -4.46
C ASN A 150 1.84 -14.18 -4.21
N GLU A 151 0.87 -13.50 -4.82
CA GLU A 151 0.67 -12.06 -4.67
C GLU A 151 -0.25 -11.70 -3.50
N SER A 152 -0.22 -10.43 -3.09
CA SER A 152 -1.19 -9.91 -2.13
C SER A 152 -2.58 -9.80 -2.77
N PHE A 153 -3.61 -10.18 -2.03
CA PHE A 153 -4.99 -10.07 -2.48
C PHE A 153 -5.80 -9.11 -1.60
N HIS A 154 -6.61 -8.26 -2.23
CA HIS A 154 -7.43 -7.25 -1.56
C HIS A 154 -8.91 -7.65 -1.64
N ILE A 155 -9.58 -7.64 -0.49
CA ILE A 155 -11.03 -7.85 -0.36
C ILE A 155 -11.62 -6.59 0.24
N TYR A 156 -12.55 -5.98 -0.47
CA TYR A 156 -13.28 -4.82 0.00
C TYR A 156 -14.67 -5.26 0.45
N THR A 157 -15.12 -4.75 1.59
CA THR A 157 -16.49 -4.95 2.04
C THR A 157 -17.12 -3.61 2.36
N TYR A 158 -18.30 -3.41 1.79
CA TYR A 158 -19.07 -2.19 1.90
C TYR A 158 -19.62 -2.00 3.32
N TYR A 159 -19.67 -0.74 3.75
CA TYR A 159 -20.27 -0.33 5.01
C TYR A 159 -20.75 1.13 4.89
N THR A 160 -21.99 1.41 5.30
CA THR A 160 -22.53 2.77 5.25
C THR A 160 -22.46 3.49 6.59
N ASN A 161 -22.10 4.77 6.52
CA ASN A 161 -22.18 5.65 7.67
C ASN A 161 -22.65 7.04 7.24
N TYR A 162 -23.88 7.41 7.61
CA TYR A 162 -24.48 8.73 7.38
C TYR A 162 -24.33 9.26 5.94
N ASN A 163 -24.79 8.49 4.93
CA ASN A 163 -24.83 8.82 3.50
C ASN A 163 -23.50 8.79 2.74
N ASN A 164 -22.43 8.28 3.33
CA ASN A 164 -21.18 8.03 2.61
C ASN A 164 -20.91 6.53 2.52
N ASP A 165 -20.51 6.12 1.31
CA ASP A 165 -20.07 4.78 0.98
C ASP A 165 -18.62 4.62 1.44
N PHE A 166 -18.41 3.74 2.41
CA PHE A 166 -17.08 3.36 2.87
C PHE A 166 -16.87 1.87 2.67
N TYR A 167 -15.60 1.50 2.62
CA TYR A 167 -15.16 0.12 2.54
C TYR A 167 -14.21 -0.16 3.68
N LYS A 168 -14.30 -1.38 4.21
CA LYS A 168 -13.21 -1.99 4.95
C LYS A 168 -12.37 -2.81 3.99
N LEU A 169 -11.07 -2.67 4.09
CA LEU A 169 -10.11 -3.40 3.28
C LEU A 169 -9.55 -4.57 4.09
N TYR A 170 -9.75 -5.79 3.61
CA TYR A 170 -9.07 -6.97 4.07
C TYR A 170 -7.95 -7.34 3.11
N ILE A 171 -6.75 -7.59 3.62
CA ILE A 171 -5.59 -7.94 2.81
C ILE A 171 -5.13 -9.34 3.17
N SER A 172 -4.97 -10.16 2.14
CA SER A 172 -4.27 -11.42 2.22
C SER A 172 -2.88 -11.28 1.60
N TYR A 173 -1.89 -11.96 2.16
CA TYR A 173 -0.52 -11.97 1.67
C TYR A 173 -0.06 -13.42 1.53
N GLN A 174 0.57 -13.75 0.40
CA GLN A 174 1.24 -15.01 0.07
C GLN A 174 0.49 -16.30 0.47
N ASN A 175 0.17 -17.14 -0.51
CA ASN A 175 -0.54 -18.42 -0.38
C ASN A 175 -1.97 -18.32 0.18
N GLY A 176 -2.52 -17.11 0.33
CA GLY A 176 -3.91 -16.93 0.74
C GLY A 176 -4.20 -17.29 2.20
N ASN A 177 -3.18 -17.58 3.02
CA ASN A 177 -3.38 -18.26 4.31
C ASN A 177 -3.65 -17.32 5.49
N ILE A 178 -3.47 -16.02 5.32
CA ILE A 178 -3.77 -15.01 6.34
C ILE A 178 -4.60 -13.93 5.69
N LEU A 179 -5.71 -13.55 6.33
CA LEU A 179 -6.56 -12.44 5.92
C LEU A 179 -6.64 -11.44 7.06
N ARG A 180 -6.12 -10.24 6.90
CA ARG A 180 -6.16 -9.22 7.96
C ARG A 180 -7.02 -8.03 7.58
N LEU A 181 -7.58 -7.34 8.57
CA LEU A 181 -8.18 -6.02 8.35
C LEU A 181 -7.07 -4.97 8.21
N SER A 182 -7.13 -4.16 7.17
CA SER A 182 -6.13 -3.14 6.90
C SER A 182 -6.32 -1.92 7.77
N THR A 183 -5.41 -1.69 8.72
CA THR A 183 -5.38 -0.47 9.55
C THR A 183 -4.54 0.64 8.94
N SER A 184 -3.83 0.37 7.85
CA SER A 184 -2.83 1.28 7.28
C SER A 184 -3.44 2.27 6.30
N LYS A 185 -3.02 3.55 6.43
CA LYS A 185 -3.22 4.53 5.37
C LYS A 185 -2.55 4.04 4.09
N GLY A 186 -3.23 4.20 2.97
CA GLY A 186 -2.64 3.85 1.69
C GLY A 186 -3.58 4.07 0.52
N ASN A 187 -3.00 3.96 -0.67
CA ASN A 187 -3.71 3.90 -1.93
C ASN A 187 -3.60 2.46 -2.46
N TYR A 188 -4.73 1.85 -2.77
CA TYR A 188 -4.88 0.46 -3.19
C TYR A 188 -5.71 0.42 -4.47
N TYR A 189 -5.46 -0.53 -5.36
CA TYR A 189 -6.34 -0.73 -6.52
C TYR A 189 -7.38 -1.82 -6.23
N GLU A 190 -8.58 -1.61 -6.74
CA GLU A 190 -9.64 -2.61 -6.77
C GLU A 190 -9.80 -3.15 -8.18
N THR A 191 -9.64 -4.47 -8.33
CA THR A 191 -10.19 -5.19 -9.48
C THR A 191 -11.64 -5.53 -9.15
N LEU A 192 -12.57 -4.72 -9.66
CA LEU A 192 -13.99 -4.76 -9.31
C LEU A 192 -14.66 -6.11 -9.61
N ASN A 193 -14.10 -6.90 -10.53
CA ASN A 193 -14.52 -8.28 -10.79
C ASN A 193 -13.29 -9.14 -11.09
N GLN A 194 -13.17 -10.30 -10.43
CA GLN A 194 -12.10 -11.27 -10.75
C GLN A 194 -12.23 -11.88 -12.16
N ASN A 195 -13.40 -11.72 -12.79
CA ASN A 195 -13.69 -12.24 -14.13
C ASN A 195 -13.58 -11.20 -15.25
N ASP A 196 -13.43 -9.91 -14.91
CA ASP A 196 -13.18 -8.87 -15.91
C ASP A 196 -11.66 -8.69 -16.00
N ASP A 197 -11.16 -8.69 -17.24
CA ASP A 197 -9.77 -8.38 -17.54
C ASP A 197 -9.37 -7.10 -16.79
N TYR A 198 -8.11 -7.06 -16.31
CA TYR A 198 -7.46 -6.04 -15.47
C TYR A 198 -7.58 -4.56 -15.94
N GLU A 199 -8.44 -4.25 -16.90
CA GLU A 199 -8.62 -2.98 -17.60
C GLU A 199 -9.40 -1.94 -16.78
N ASN A 200 -10.24 -2.33 -15.82
CA ASN A 200 -11.09 -1.37 -15.06
C ASN A 200 -10.68 -1.24 -13.58
N LYS A 201 -9.42 -0.84 -13.31
CA LYS A 201 -8.94 -0.63 -11.94
C LYS A 201 -9.44 0.71 -11.39
N LYS A 202 -10.15 0.71 -10.25
CA LYS A 202 -10.44 1.94 -9.50
C LYS A 202 -9.49 2.09 -8.33
N MET A 203 -9.18 3.34 -7.97
CA MET A 203 -8.31 3.65 -6.84
C MET A 203 -9.10 3.78 -5.54
N ILE A 204 -8.71 3.01 -4.54
CA ILE A 204 -9.23 3.03 -3.19
C ILE A 204 -8.23 3.70 -2.26
N ILE A 205 -8.67 4.74 -1.57
CA ILE A 205 -7.89 5.48 -0.60
C ILE A 205 -8.37 5.10 0.79
N CYS A 206 -7.48 4.52 1.60
CA CYS A 206 -7.72 4.25 3.00
C CYS A 206 -7.05 5.31 3.87
N ASN A 207 -7.81 5.89 4.79
CA ASN A 207 -7.31 6.87 5.75
C ASN A 207 -6.93 6.22 7.07
N ASP A 208 -5.86 6.71 7.72
CA ASP A 208 -5.43 6.24 9.03
C ASP A 208 -6.50 6.54 10.09
N LYS A 209 -7.17 5.48 10.53
CA LYS A 209 -7.93 5.45 11.77
C LYS A 209 -7.62 4.12 12.44
N LYS A 210 -6.69 4.17 13.41
CA LYS A 210 -6.18 3.05 14.23
C LYS A 210 -7.18 1.97 14.65
N ASP A 211 -8.47 2.31 14.76
CA ASP A 211 -9.51 1.41 15.25
C ASP A 211 -10.68 1.17 14.27
N ASP A 212 -10.79 1.95 13.18
CA ASP A 212 -11.85 1.79 12.17
C ASP A 212 -11.37 2.37 10.83
N PRO A 213 -10.49 1.63 10.11
CA PRO A 213 -9.93 2.08 8.85
C PRO A 213 -11.03 2.21 7.81
N LYS A 214 -11.19 3.42 7.29
CA LYS A 214 -12.21 3.73 6.27
C LYS A 214 -11.53 3.96 4.95
N CYS A 215 -11.92 3.13 3.99
CA CYS A 215 -11.51 3.24 2.61
C CYS A 215 -12.65 3.81 1.76
N TYR A 216 -12.32 4.52 0.70
CA TYR A 216 -13.30 5.04 -0.26
C TYR A 216 -12.69 5.01 -1.66
N ILE A 217 -13.54 4.83 -2.67
CA ILE A 217 -13.15 4.93 -4.07
C ILE A 217 -13.00 6.41 -4.41
N THR A 218 -11.86 6.81 -4.96
CA THR A 218 -11.66 8.21 -5.38
C THR A 218 -12.45 8.51 -6.65
N ASN A 219 -12.93 9.75 -6.72
CA ASN A 219 -13.51 10.35 -7.93
C ASN A 219 -12.69 11.56 -8.39
N LYS A 220 -11.36 11.49 -8.19
CA LYS A 220 -10.43 12.55 -8.55
C LYS A 220 -9.34 12.03 -9.47
N SER A 221 -9.12 12.76 -10.55
CA SER A 221 -7.94 12.56 -11.39
C SER A 221 -6.67 12.96 -10.67
N GLY A 222 -5.57 12.33 -11.07
CA GLY A 222 -4.25 12.62 -10.56
C GLY A 222 -3.37 11.38 -10.53
N TYR A 223 -2.23 11.54 -9.89
CA TYR A 223 -1.26 10.47 -9.73
C TYR A 223 -1.25 9.93 -8.30
N TYR A 224 -1.32 8.62 -8.20
CA TYR A 224 -1.35 7.87 -6.95
C TYR A 224 -0.17 6.91 -6.91
N TYR A 225 0.26 6.58 -5.70
CA TYR A 225 1.36 5.66 -5.47
C TYR A 225 0.82 4.43 -4.75
N ASN A 226 0.95 3.26 -5.39
CA ASN A 226 0.39 2.03 -4.87
C ASN A 226 1.16 1.58 -3.61
N THR A 227 0.43 1.31 -2.53
CA THR A 227 1.02 1.10 -1.20
C THR A 227 1.44 -0.36 -0.95
N ILE A 228 0.76 -1.37 -1.52
CA ILE A 228 1.00 -2.79 -1.21
C ILE A 228 0.90 -3.68 -2.48
N GLY A 229 1.70 -4.77 -2.49
CA GLY A 229 1.69 -5.84 -3.50
C GLY A 229 2.96 -5.93 -4.33
N ASP A 230 2.99 -6.83 -5.31
CA ASP A 230 4.10 -6.96 -6.28
C ASP A 230 4.17 -5.73 -7.22
N GLU A 231 3.05 -5.00 -7.33
CA GLU A 231 2.95 -3.66 -7.91
C GLU A 231 3.12 -2.53 -6.89
N SER A 232 3.56 -2.82 -5.67
CA SER A 232 3.90 -1.77 -4.71
C SER A 232 4.96 -0.86 -5.32
N GLN A 233 4.89 0.43 -4.98
CA GLN A 233 5.82 1.43 -5.47
C GLN A 233 5.68 1.81 -6.96
N LYS A 234 4.61 1.37 -7.63
CA LYS A 234 4.27 1.87 -8.97
C LYS A 234 3.47 3.17 -8.89
N LEU A 235 3.78 4.07 -9.84
CA LEU A 235 2.98 5.26 -10.13
C LEU A 235 1.75 4.85 -10.92
N LEU A 236 0.58 5.33 -10.50
CA LEU A 236 -0.70 5.10 -11.16
C LEU A 236 -1.33 6.44 -11.53
N LYS A 237 -1.95 6.51 -12.70
CA LYS A 237 -2.65 7.70 -13.18
C LYS A 237 -4.14 7.39 -13.30
N CYS A 238 -4.97 8.15 -12.60
CA CYS A 238 -6.43 8.04 -12.71
C CYS A 238 -6.99 9.20 -13.54
N ASN A 239 -7.84 8.89 -14.53
CA ASN A 239 -8.38 9.87 -15.47
C ASN A 239 -9.90 10.01 -15.34
N GLN A 240 -10.40 11.24 -15.29
CA GLN A 240 -11.85 11.49 -15.21
C GLN A 240 -12.58 11.09 -16.49
N GLU A 241 -11.91 11.19 -17.64
CA GLU A 241 -12.49 10.84 -18.94
C GLU A 241 -12.88 9.36 -19.01
N ASP A 242 -12.20 8.52 -18.21
CA ASP A 242 -12.38 7.07 -18.15
C ASP A 242 -13.08 6.63 -16.84
N ASP A 243 -14.05 7.40 -16.34
CA ASP A 243 -14.77 7.12 -15.08
C ASP A 243 -13.83 6.88 -13.87
N TYR A 244 -12.70 7.61 -13.83
CA TYR A 244 -11.66 7.49 -12.81
C TYR A 244 -11.00 6.11 -12.75
N ILE A 245 -11.00 5.37 -13.88
CA ILE A 245 -10.14 4.22 -14.07
C ILE A 245 -8.68 4.66 -13.99
N CYS A 246 -7.88 3.83 -13.32
CA CYS A 246 -6.49 4.07 -13.01
C CYS A 246 -5.59 3.08 -13.73
N GLU A 247 -4.57 3.60 -14.40
CA GLU A 247 -3.66 2.80 -15.21
C GLU A 247 -2.22 3.01 -14.74
N THR A 248 -1.38 2.00 -14.96
CA THR A 248 0.07 2.17 -14.85
C THR A 248 0.55 2.84 -16.13
N PRO A 249 1.20 4.03 -16.07
CA PRO A 249 1.76 4.66 -17.25
C PRO A 249 2.77 3.73 -17.95
N GLU A 250 2.73 3.66 -19.28
CA GLU A 250 3.71 2.87 -20.07
C GLU A 250 5.14 3.36 -19.85
N THR A 251 5.31 4.67 -19.67
CA THR A 251 6.59 5.33 -19.38
C THR A 251 6.41 6.29 -18.21
N ILE A 252 7.34 6.26 -17.26
CA ILE A 252 7.36 7.17 -16.12
C ILE A 252 8.24 8.36 -16.48
N GLU A 253 7.64 9.54 -16.65
CA GLU A 253 8.43 10.76 -16.81
C GLU A 253 9.17 11.09 -15.49
N ASN A 254 10.38 11.63 -15.60
CA ASN A 254 11.09 12.14 -14.43
C ASN A 254 10.45 13.45 -13.95
N GLY A 255 10.21 13.57 -12.64
CA GLY A 255 9.59 14.76 -12.06
C GLY A 255 8.82 14.50 -10.78
N TYR A 256 7.90 15.43 -10.47
CA TYR A 256 7.01 15.34 -9.32
C TYR A 256 5.58 15.10 -9.77
N PHE A 257 4.87 14.24 -9.04
CA PHE A 257 3.51 13.81 -9.32
C PHE A 257 2.67 13.86 -8.04
N TYR A 258 1.38 14.11 -8.17
CA TYR A 258 0.49 14.14 -7.00
C TYR A 258 -0.97 13.90 -7.37
N ASN A 259 -1.78 13.66 -6.33
CA ASN A 259 -3.23 13.68 -6.39
C ASN A 259 -3.77 14.88 -5.58
N PRO A 260 -5.01 15.34 -5.84
CA PRO A 260 -5.62 16.44 -5.11
C PRO A 260 -6.24 16.02 -3.76
N GLU A 261 -6.33 14.73 -3.46
CA GLU A 261 -7.03 14.18 -2.27
C GLU A 261 -6.22 14.32 -0.98
N ASN A 262 -4.90 14.27 -1.06
CA ASN A 262 -4.01 14.35 0.09
C ASN A 262 -2.83 15.30 -0.14
N THR A 263 -1.93 15.44 0.84
CA THR A 263 -0.72 16.27 0.73
C THR A 263 0.48 15.52 0.17
N ASP A 264 0.33 14.23 -0.14
CA ASP A 264 1.44 13.39 -0.53
C ASP A 264 1.92 13.81 -1.94
N VAL A 265 3.23 13.77 -2.12
CA VAL A 265 3.91 14.06 -3.38
C VAL A 265 4.79 12.86 -3.71
N ILE A 266 4.85 12.52 -4.98
CA ILE A 266 5.62 11.39 -5.50
C ILE A 266 6.73 11.97 -6.38
N LYS A 267 7.98 11.64 -6.09
CA LYS A 267 9.12 12.00 -6.94
C LYS A 267 9.50 10.76 -7.73
N CYS A 268 9.60 10.90 -9.05
CA CYS A 268 10.08 9.85 -9.93
C CYS A 268 11.36 10.29 -10.62
N PHE A 269 12.35 9.39 -10.65
CA PHE A 269 13.63 9.58 -11.32
C PHE A 269 14.21 8.21 -11.71
N ASP A 270 14.62 8.06 -12.98
CA ASP A 270 15.18 6.82 -13.54
C ASP A 270 14.29 5.60 -13.28
N ASP A 271 13.02 5.70 -13.71
CA ASP A 271 11.97 4.67 -13.55
C ASP A 271 11.65 4.26 -12.12
N LYS A 272 12.18 4.97 -11.11
CA LYS A 272 11.90 4.74 -9.69
C LYS A 272 11.10 5.89 -9.14
N CYS A 273 9.99 5.57 -8.47
CA CYS A 273 9.15 6.54 -7.79
C CYS A 273 9.23 6.34 -6.28
N GLU A 274 9.11 7.41 -5.51
CA GLU A 274 9.02 7.37 -4.06
C GLU A 274 8.21 8.53 -3.51
N TYR A 275 7.70 8.40 -2.28
CA TYR A 275 7.12 9.53 -1.57
C TYR A 275 8.20 10.57 -1.28
N TYR A 276 7.95 11.80 -1.72
CA TYR A 276 8.79 12.96 -1.47
C TYR A 276 8.18 13.81 -0.35
N ASN A 277 9.04 14.34 0.52
CA ASN A 277 8.66 15.22 1.61
C ASN A 277 8.87 16.68 1.16
N PRO A 278 7.84 17.36 0.64
CA PRO A 278 7.99 18.72 0.14
C PRO A 278 8.29 19.70 1.26
N GLY A 279 9.11 20.71 0.94
CA GLY A 279 9.24 21.90 1.75
C GLY A 279 7.90 22.64 1.90
N ASN A 280 7.86 23.61 2.82
CA ASN A 280 6.66 24.41 3.10
C ASN A 280 6.76 25.87 2.63
N SER A 281 7.86 26.24 1.98
CA SER A 281 8.13 27.59 1.50
C SER A 281 9.13 27.59 0.36
N CYS A 282 9.03 28.59 -0.52
CA CYS A 282 10.02 28.82 -1.56
C CYS A 282 11.25 29.48 -0.96
N SER A 283 12.30 28.69 -0.77
CA SER A 283 13.62 29.09 -0.30
C SER A 283 14.68 28.55 -1.25
N ASN A 284 15.94 28.94 -1.04
CA ASN A 284 17.07 28.36 -1.78
C ASN A 284 17.26 26.85 -1.57
N GLU A 285 16.54 26.22 -0.63
CA GLU A 285 16.57 24.77 -0.43
C GLU A 285 15.50 24.04 -1.26
N ASN A 286 14.45 24.75 -1.69
CA ASN A 286 13.33 24.21 -2.48
C ASN A 286 13.09 25.05 -3.75
N TYR A 287 14.14 25.65 -4.30
CA TYR A 287 14.03 26.44 -5.54
C TYR A 287 13.84 25.46 -6.71
N ASP A 288 12.85 25.70 -7.57
CA ASP A 288 12.48 24.80 -8.68
C ASP A 288 11.91 23.43 -8.26
N GLU A 289 11.41 23.32 -7.03
CA GLU A 289 10.71 22.14 -6.52
C GLU A 289 9.23 22.40 -6.22
N ILE A 290 8.49 21.32 -5.96
CA ILE A 290 7.12 21.39 -5.43
C ILE A 290 7.15 21.58 -3.91
N ILE A 291 6.29 22.45 -3.41
CA ILE A 291 6.08 22.67 -1.96
C ILE A 291 4.63 22.42 -1.56
N VAL A 292 4.41 22.13 -0.28
CA VAL A 292 3.08 22.02 0.32
C VAL A 292 2.94 23.04 1.45
N GLU A 293 2.02 23.99 1.30
CA GLU A 293 1.71 25.01 2.29
C GLU A 293 0.21 25.01 2.57
N SER A 294 -0.18 24.84 3.84
CA SER A 294 -1.59 24.83 4.26
C SER A 294 -2.47 23.85 3.44
N ASN A 295 -1.95 22.64 3.20
CA ASN A 295 -2.55 21.58 2.38
C ASN A 295 -2.72 21.91 0.88
N ALA A 296 -2.18 23.02 0.39
CA ALA A 296 -2.15 23.36 -1.02
C ALA A 296 -0.75 23.11 -1.61
N LYS A 297 -0.70 22.63 -2.84
CA LYS A 297 0.53 22.36 -3.59
C LYS A 297 0.89 23.55 -4.47
N TYR A 298 2.16 23.90 -4.51
CA TYR A 298 2.69 24.98 -5.33
C TYR A 298 3.99 24.59 -5.99
N TYR A 299 4.27 25.17 -7.14
CA TYR A 299 5.59 25.13 -7.75
C TYR A 299 6.40 26.34 -7.31
N CYS A 300 7.58 26.11 -6.76
CA CYS A 300 8.53 27.18 -6.46
C CYS A 300 9.43 27.39 -7.66
N HIS A 301 9.59 28.64 -8.08
CA HIS A 301 10.53 28.99 -9.13
C HIS A 301 11.11 30.36 -8.85
N ASN A 302 12.43 30.50 -8.87
CA ASN A 302 13.13 31.75 -8.55
C ASN A 302 12.68 32.39 -7.21
N ASN A 303 12.55 31.57 -6.15
CA ASN A 303 12.04 31.97 -4.83
C ASN A 303 10.61 32.57 -4.83
N GLN A 304 9.85 32.38 -5.92
CA GLN A 304 8.46 32.77 -6.03
C GLN A 304 7.56 31.54 -6.05
N LYS A 305 6.40 31.67 -5.41
CA LYS A 305 5.39 30.63 -5.32
C LYS A 305 4.39 30.76 -6.45
N TYR A 306 4.19 29.69 -7.21
CA TYR A 306 3.21 29.63 -8.28
C TYR A 306 2.13 28.59 -7.99
N THR A 307 0.87 29.01 -8.09
CA THR A 307 -0.27 28.10 -8.01
C THR A 307 -0.33 27.20 -9.24
N ILE A 308 -0.41 25.90 -8.98
CA ILE A 308 -0.64 24.89 -10.03
C ILE A 308 -2.11 24.94 -10.43
N GLY A 309 -2.37 25.20 -11.71
CA GLY A 309 -3.71 25.41 -12.26
C GLY A 309 -4.20 24.21 -13.08
N SER A 310 -5.33 24.40 -13.79
CA SER A 310 -5.86 23.41 -14.73
C SER A 310 -5.13 23.35 -16.06
N ASP A 311 -4.31 24.36 -16.36
CA ASP A 311 -3.65 24.51 -17.65
C ASP A 311 -2.14 24.36 -17.49
N ASP A 312 -1.51 23.82 -18.54
CA ASP A 312 -0.07 23.69 -18.63
C ASP A 312 0.61 25.06 -18.59
N LYS A 313 1.60 25.20 -17.71
CA LYS A 313 2.49 26.36 -17.63
C LYS A 313 3.93 25.92 -17.83
N TYR A 314 4.74 26.81 -18.37
CA TYR A 314 6.14 26.52 -18.69
C TYR A 314 7.06 27.53 -18.01
N TYR A 315 8.13 27.04 -17.39
CA TYR A 315 9.09 27.85 -16.64
C TYR A 315 10.50 27.48 -17.10
N SER A 316 11.29 28.48 -17.49
CA SER A 316 12.69 28.26 -17.88
C SER A 316 13.60 28.29 -16.65
N ILE A 317 14.39 27.24 -16.44
CA ILE A 317 15.45 27.23 -15.44
C ILE A 317 16.77 27.42 -16.18
N SER A 318 17.56 28.42 -15.77
CA SER A 318 18.86 28.75 -16.35
C SER A 318 19.99 28.29 -15.43
N ASP A 319 21.22 28.32 -15.96
CA ASP A 319 22.44 27.96 -15.23
C ASP A 319 22.45 26.50 -14.76
N ILE A 320 21.88 25.61 -15.58
CA ILE A 320 21.79 24.16 -15.33
C ILE A 320 22.61 23.41 -16.37
N ASN A 321 23.14 22.23 -16.01
CA ASN A 321 23.69 21.29 -16.99
C ASN A 321 22.54 20.59 -17.73
N ALA A 322 22.37 20.84 -19.04
CA ALA A 322 21.26 20.25 -19.81
C ALA A 322 21.36 18.73 -20.01
N GLU A 323 22.50 18.11 -19.66
CA GLU A 323 22.62 16.64 -19.61
C GLU A 323 21.89 16.03 -18.40
N ASP A 324 21.60 16.83 -17.37
CA ASP A 324 20.84 16.38 -16.21
C ASP A 324 19.34 16.34 -16.50
N ILE A 325 18.64 15.45 -15.80
CA ILE A 325 17.19 15.31 -15.93
C ILE A 325 16.53 15.78 -14.63
N TYR A 326 15.54 16.66 -14.77
CA TYR A 326 14.72 17.10 -13.64
C TYR A 326 14.10 15.90 -12.90
N PRO A 327 14.08 15.88 -11.56
CA PRO A 327 14.37 16.98 -10.65
C PRO A 327 15.80 17.03 -10.10
N ASN A 328 16.71 16.17 -10.56
CA ASN A 328 18.09 16.14 -10.06
C ASN A 328 18.99 16.98 -10.97
N LEU A 329 19.04 18.30 -10.71
CA LEU A 329 19.77 19.25 -11.53
C LEU A 329 21.10 19.67 -10.88
N SER A 330 22.16 19.79 -11.67
CA SER A 330 23.42 20.42 -11.28
C SER A 330 23.65 21.73 -12.02
N GLU A 331 24.51 22.59 -11.44
CA GLU A 331 24.87 23.88 -12.04
C GLU A 331 25.59 23.69 -13.39
N GLY A 332 25.22 24.51 -14.36
CA GLY A 332 25.79 24.53 -15.70
C GLY A 332 25.59 25.87 -16.39
N ASN A 333 25.60 25.90 -17.72
CA ASN A 333 25.40 27.13 -18.51
C ASN A 333 24.22 27.03 -19.48
N ASP A 334 23.43 25.97 -19.36
CA ASP A 334 22.31 25.70 -20.26
C ASP A 334 20.98 26.13 -19.63
N ILE A 335 19.93 26.00 -20.43
CA ILE A 335 18.55 26.33 -20.04
C ILE A 335 17.70 25.10 -20.32
N ILE A 336 16.92 24.69 -19.33
CA ILE A 336 15.87 23.67 -19.49
C ILE A 336 14.49 24.32 -19.30
N LEU A 337 13.45 23.66 -19.83
CA LEU A 337 12.08 24.09 -19.66
C LEU A 337 11.33 23.09 -18.78
N ILE A 338 10.73 23.56 -17.70
CA ILE A 338 9.87 22.77 -16.83
C ILE A 338 8.42 23.00 -17.22
N LYS A 339 7.68 21.91 -17.40
CA LYS A 339 6.25 21.87 -17.61
C LYS A 339 5.55 21.62 -16.28
N VAL A 340 4.68 22.54 -15.89
CA VAL A 340 3.81 22.42 -14.71
C VAL A 340 2.39 22.18 -15.22
N SER A 341 1.90 20.96 -15.01
CA SER A 341 0.57 20.46 -15.38
C SER A 341 -0.30 20.28 -14.13
N PRO A 342 -1.63 20.05 -14.25
CA PRO A 342 -2.55 20.00 -13.11
C PRO A 342 -2.22 19.01 -11.99
N TYR A 343 -1.42 17.97 -12.30
CA TYR A 343 -1.05 16.89 -11.36
C TYR A 343 0.42 16.47 -11.47
N SER A 344 1.24 17.17 -12.27
CA SER A 344 2.65 16.80 -12.49
C SER A 344 3.53 18.00 -12.80
N ILE A 345 4.81 17.87 -12.47
CA ILE A 345 5.86 18.84 -12.80
C ILE A 345 7.01 18.03 -13.41
N THR A 346 7.22 18.17 -14.71
CA THR A 346 8.17 17.37 -15.48
C THR A 346 9.02 18.26 -16.40
N GLN A 347 10.16 17.74 -16.85
CA GLN A 347 10.97 18.45 -17.84
C GLN A 347 10.30 18.35 -19.22
N TYR A 348 10.13 19.49 -19.88
CA TYR A 348 9.65 19.52 -21.25
C TYR A 348 10.80 19.20 -22.21
N ILE A 349 10.74 18.03 -22.84
CA ILE A 349 11.65 17.62 -23.90
C ILE A 349 10.86 17.66 -25.20
N LYS A 350 11.16 18.61 -26.09
CA LYS A 350 10.61 18.58 -27.44
C LYS A 350 11.32 17.49 -28.22
N GLU A 351 10.60 16.49 -28.72
CA GLU A 351 11.17 15.54 -29.68
C GLU A 351 11.82 16.31 -30.83
N SER A 352 13.07 15.96 -31.13
CA SER A 352 13.90 16.67 -32.10
C SER A 352 13.38 16.45 -33.52
N GLY A 353 12.36 17.21 -33.91
CA GLY A 353 11.88 17.40 -35.27
C GLY A 353 11.79 18.87 -35.69
N GLU A 354 11.82 19.80 -34.73
CA GLU A 354 11.79 21.24 -34.98
C GLU A 354 12.60 21.95 -33.90
N GLY A 355 13.86 22.23 -34.27
CA GLY A 355 14.98 22.34 -33.35
C GLY A 355 14.91 23.42 -32.27
N TRP A 356 15.58 23.09 -31.17
CA TRP A 356 16.69 23.86 -30.61
C TRP A 356 17.83 22.87 -30.32
N TYR A 357 19.07 23.29 -30.53
CA TYR A 357 20.26 22.43 -30.67
C TYR A 357 20.73 21.80 -29.35
N LYS A 358 21.37 20.62 -29.49
CA LYS A 358 22.33 20.02 -28.55
C LYS A 358 23.42 20.99 -28.12
#